data_AF-G2J5U3-F1
#
_entry.id   AF-G2J5U3-F1
#
_cell.length_a   1.000
_cell.length_b   1.000
_cell.length_c   1.000
_cell.angle_alpha   90.00
_cell.angle_beta   90.00
_cell.angle_gamma   90.00
#
_symmetry.space_group_name_H-M   'P 1'
#
loop_
_entity.id
_entity.type
_entity.pdbx_description
1 polymer ?
#
loop_
_entity_poly.entity_id
_entity_poly.type
_entity_poly.pdbx_seq_one_letter_code
_entity_poly.pdbx_strand_id
1 'polypeptide(L)'
;PSKMKSLLSLSTVLFVLSFACVVLANSSSSSSTPKLCVLRNCNWNSTTNACGRFGRSNLCNRFKNSCTLRYESCVGSTTYTAVSLSQCSGISVGSRGTCGGSSSSSSSSSNVVPIIIRRG
;
A
#
# COMPACT_ATOMS: atom_id res chain seq x y z
N PRO A 1 17.86 -22.54 -58.55
CA PRO A 1 16.59 -22.19 -57.85
C PRO A 1 16.77 -22.30 -56.32
N SER A 2 17.69 -21.50 -55.75
CA SER A 2 18.22 -21.77 -54.39
C SER A 2 18.55 -20.51 -53.56
N LYS A 3 18.11 -19.31 -53.96
CA LYS A 3 18.43 -18.05 -53.25
C LYS A 3 17.20 -17.23 -52.81
N MET A 4 16.12 -17.88 -52.38
CA MET A 4 14.98 -17.14 -51.78
C MET A 4 14.55 -17.67 -50.41
N LYS A 5 15.17 -18.73 -49.89
CA LYS A 5 14.78 -19.31 -48.59
C LYS A 5 15.52 -18.65 -47.41
N SER A 6 16.70 -18.08 -47.66
CA SER A 6 17.57 -17.51 -46.63
C SER A 6 17.13 -16.13 -46.13
N LEU A 7 16.31 -15.40 -46.90
CA LEU A 7 15.86 -14.06 -46.55
C LEU A 7 14.61 -14.06 -45.65
N LEU A 8 13.72 -15.06 -45.79
CA LEU A 8 12.54 -15.17 -44.92
C LEU A 8 12.92 -15.60 -43.49
N SER A 9 13.98 -16.40 -43.34
CA SER A 9 14.45 -16.87 -42.02
C SER A 9 15.07 -15.75 -41.18
N LEU A 10 15.73 -14.76 -41.80
CA LEU A 10 16.31 -13.63 -41.06
C LEU A 10 15.23 -12.69 -40.50
N SER A 11 14.13 -12.53 -41.25
CA SER A 11 13.07 -11.58 -40.90
C SER A 11 12.21 -12.07 -39.73
N THR A 12 12.03 -13.39 -39.59
CA THR A 12 11.30 -13.98 -38.45
C THR A 12 12.12 -13.94 -37.17
N VAL A 13 13.45 -14.14 -37.23
CA VAL A 13 14.33 -14.06 -36.07
C VAL A 13 14.37 -12.64 -35.49
N LEU A 14 14.38 -11.60 -36.34
CA LEU A 14 14.34 -10.20 -35.90
C LEU A 14 13.01 -9.82 -35.23
N PHE A 15 11.89 -10.37 -35.71
CA PHE A 15 10.57 -10.16 -35.10
C PHE A 15 10.44 -10.84 -33.72
N VAL A 16 11.03 -12.03 -33.55
CA VAL A 16 11.02 -12.73 -32.25
C VAL A 16 11.90 -12.02 -31.22
N LEU A 17 13.07 -11.51 -31.64
CA LEU A 17 13.96 -10.75 -30.75
C LEU A 17 13.32 -9.43 -30.25
N SER A 18 12.56 -8.76 -31.12
CA SER A 18 11.89 -7.50 -30.77
C SER A 18 10.70 -7.72 -29.83
N PHE A 19 9.93 -8.80 -30.00
CA PHE A 19 8.87 -9.17 -29.06
C PHE A 19 9.41 -9.60 -27.68
N ALA A 20 10.56 -10.30 -27.63
CA ALA A 20 11.20 -10.67 -26.37
C ALA A 20 11.59 -9.43 -25.54
N CYS A 21 12.07 -8.35 -26.18
CA CYS A 21 12.46 -7.13 -25.46
C CYS A 21 11.27 -6.38 -24.86
N VAL A 22 10.10 -6.38 -25.51
CA VAL A 22 8.88 -5.72 -24.99
C VAL A 22 8.32 -6.45 -23.77
N VAL A 23 8.41 -7.79 -23.72
CA VAL A 23 7.92 -8.58 -22.59
C VAL A 23 8.80 -8.41 -21.35
N LEU A 24 10.12 -8.21 -21.50
CA LEU A 24 11.02 -7.96 -20.35
C LEU A 24 10.90 -6.54 -19.77
N ALA A 25 10.53 -5.54 -20.58
CA ALA A 25 10.41 -4.15 -20.15
C ALA A 25 9.22 -3.89 -19.19
N ASN A 26 8.27 -4.82 -19.07
CA ASN A 26 7.15 -4.73 -18.12
C ASN A 26 7.50 -5.26 -16.71
N SER A 27 8.79 -5.46 -16.45
CA SER A 27 9.29 -5.69 -15.09
C SER A 27 9.22 -4.36 -14.34
N SER A 28 8.06 -4.04 -13.77
CA SER A 28 7.87 -2.97 -12.80
C SER A 28 9.06 -3.00 -11.85
N SER A 29 9.92 -1.99 -11.98
CA SER A 29 11.08 -1.81 -11.12
C SER A 29 10.55 -1.58 -9.71
N SER A 30 10.35 -2.66 -8.97
CA SER A 30 10.23 -2.65 -7.51
C SER A 30 11.59 -2.20 -7.00
N SER A 31 11.78 -0.88 -6.99
CA SER A 31 12.92 -0.23 -6.39
C SER A 31 12.84 -0.49 -4.88
N SER A 32 13.43 -1.60 -4.45
CA SER A 32 13.64 -1.97 -3.05
C SER A 32 14.71 -1.07 -2.43
N THR A 33 14.57 0.24 -2.58
CA THR A 33 15.41 1.19 -1.88
C THR A 33 15.11 1.06 -0.39
N PRO A 34 16.13 0.87 0.46
CA PRO A 34 15.91 0.82 1.89
C PRO A 34 15.33 2.16 2.36
N LYS A 35 14.12 2.12 2.91
CA LYS A 35 13.51 3.30 3.54
C LYS A 35 14.13 3.51 4.91
N LEU A 36 14.84 4.63 5.07
CA LEU A 36 15.40 5.04 6.36
C LEU A 36 14.42 5.95 7.10
N CYS A 37 13.85 5.47 8.20
CA CYS A 37 12.86 6.22 8.99
C CYS A 37 13.51 6.94 10.17
N VAL A 38 13.93 8.18 9.97
CA VAL A 38 14.52 9.00 11.04
C VAL A 38 13.44 9.82 11.75
N LEU A 39 13.03 9.36 12.92
CA LEU A 39 12.08 10.06 13.79
C LEU A 39 12.83 11.08 14.64
N ARG A 40 12.74 12.37 14.28
CA ARG A 40 13.29 13.48 15.07
C ARG A 40 12.27 13.98 16.09
N ASN A 41 12.77 14.37 17.27
CA ASN A 41 11.97 14.94 18.36
C ASN A 41 10.74 14.07 18.70
N CYS A 42 11.01 12.81 19.04
CA CYS A 42 9.98 11.82 19.27
C CYS A 42 10.03 11.26 20.67
N ASN A 43 9.00 11.57 21.47
CA ASN A 43 8.83 11.00 22.80
C ASN A 43 7.98 9.74 22.75
N TRP A 44 8.64 8.57 22.67
CA TRP A 44 7.98 7.26 22.67
C TRP A 44 7.18 6.95 23.94
N ASN A 45 7.56 7.57 25.07
CA ASN A 45 6.89 7.41 26.36
C ASN A 45 5.71 8.37 26.55
N SER A 46 5.44 9.25 25.58
CA SER A 46 4.26 10.10 25.63
C SER A 46 2.98 9.27 25.64
N THR A 47 2.06 9.64 26.54
CA THR A 47 0.70 9.09 26.65
C THR A 47 -0.32 9.89 25.83
N THR A 48 0.13 10.93 25.11
CA THR A 48 -0.72 11.76 24.27
C THR A 48 -1.04 11.03 22.98
N ASN A 49 -2.26 10.50 22.88
CA ASN A 49 -2.74 9.81 21.69
C ASN A 49 -2.66 10.69 20.43
N ALA A 50 -2.49 10.06 19.27
CA ALA A 50 -2.60 10.71 17.97
C ALA A 50 -3.63 9.98 17.10
N CYS A 51 -4.21 10.68 16.13
CA CYS A 51 -5.09 10.08 15.13
C CYS A 51 -4.48 10.27 13.75
N GLY A 52 -4.41 9.19 12.98
CA GLY A 52 -3.93 9.23 11.60
C GLY A 52 -4.96 8.68 10.63
N ARG A 53 -5.26 9.43 9.59
CA ARG A 53 -6.09 9.00 8.46
C ARG A 53 -5.26 8.21 7.46
N PHE A 54 -5.75 7.07 7.03
CA PHE A 54 -5.08 6.16 6.11
C PHE A 54 -5.20 6.66 4.67
N GLY A 55 -4.13 7.27 4.14
CA GLY A 55 -4.09 7.82 2.78
C GLY A 55 -5.29 8.72 2.46
N ARG A 56 -6.01 8.38 1.39
CA ARG A 56 -7.24 9.08 0.96
C ARG A 56 -8.54 8.40 1.43
N SER A 57 -8.46 7.26 2.11
CA SER A 57 -9.62 6.51 2.60
C SER A 57 -10.29 7.20 3.79
N ASN A 58 -11.53 6.85 4.11
CA ASN A 58 -12.21 7.30 5.33
C ASN A 58 -11.84 6.46 6.57
N LEU A 59 -10.69 5.79 6.54
CA LEU A 59 -10.21 4.97 7.65
C LEU A 59 -9.21 5.77 8.48
N CYS A 60 -9.41 5.76 9.78
CA CYS A 60 -8.55 6.36 10.78
C CYS A 60 -7.98 5.27 11.68
N ASN A 61 -6.75 5.46 12.15
CA ASN A 61 -6.14 4.63 13.18
C ASN A 61 -5.75 5.53 14.34
N ARG A 62 -6.09 5.09 15.55
CA ARG A 62 -5.72 5.79 16.77
C ARG A 62 -4.39 5.24 17.26
N PHE A 63 -3.37 6.09 17.28
CA PHE A 63 -2.03 5.74 17.73
C PHE A 63 -1.83 6.14 19.19
N LYS A 64 -1.00 5.39 19.90
CA LYS A 64 -0.62 5.67 21.30
C LYS A 64 0.02 7.05 21.42
N ASN A 65 0.82 7.43 20.43
CA ASN A 65 1.42 8.75 20.33
C ASN A 65 1.74 9.13 18.88
N SER A 66 2.18 10.37 18.68
CA SER A 66 2.59 10.90 17.38
C SER A 66 3.80 10.17 16.79
N CYS A 67 4.64 9.55 17.63
CA CYS A 67 5.80 8.77 17.17
C CYS A 67 5.38 7.49 16.47
N THR A 68 4.44 6.75 17.06
CA THR A 68 3.89 5.56 16.43
C THR A 68 3.24 5.89 15.09
N LEU A 69 2.50 7.00 14.99
CA LEU A 69 1.91 7.46 13.72
C LEU A 69 2.98 7.68 12.66
N ARG A 70 4.03 8.45 12.98
CA ARG A 70 5.12 8.76 12.04
C ARG A 70 5.93 7.53 11.67
N TYR A 71 6.17 6.64 12.63
CA TYR A 71 6.84 5.37 12.40
C TYR A 71 6.05 4.53 11.40
N GLU A 72 4.77 4.27 11.67
CA GLU A 72 3.86 3.49 10.83
C GLU A 72 3.69 4.10 9.43
N SER A 73 3.68 5.43 9.33
CA SER A 73 3.64 6.14 8.04
C SER A 73 4.91 5.96 7.22
N CYS A 74 6.05 5.74 7.88
CA CYS A 74 7.33 5.62 7.24
C CYS A 74 7.66 4.17 6.85
N VAL A 75 7.44 3.22 7.77
CA VAL A 75 7.67 1.78 7.50
C VAL A 75 6.55 1.18 6.64
N GLY A 76 5.34 1.73 6.72
CA GLY A 76 4.20 1.27 5.97
C GLY A 76 4.27 1.61 4.48
N SER A 77 3.55 0.81 3.68
CA SER A 77 3.31 1.10 2.27
C SER A 77 2.31 2.25 2.07
N THR A 78 1.55 2.59 3.12
CA THR A 78 0.53 3.65 3.07
C THR A 78 0.82 4.71 4.11
N THR A 79 0.85 5.96 3.66
CA THR A 79 1.07 7.13 4.50
C THR A 79 -0.15 7.43 5.36
N TYR A 80 0.05 7.71 6.64
CA TYR A 80 -1.00 8.30 7.48
C TYR A 80 -0.86 9.81 7.50
N THR A 81 -1.99 10.50 7.36
CA THR A 81 -2.08 11.94 7.55
C THR A 81 -2.56 12.20 8.98
N ALA A 82 -1.80 12.96 9.76
CA ALA A 82 -2.22 13.33 11.11
C ALA A 82 -3.50 14.18 11.04
N VAL A 83 -4.51 13.79 11.83
CA VAL A 83 -5.80 14.48 11.92
C VAL A 83 -6.16 14.71 13.39
N SER A 84 -7.21 15.50 13.65
CA SER A 84 -7.68 15.74 15.01
C SER A 84 -8.09 14.44 15.70
N LEU A 85 -7.87 14.34 17.01
CA LEU A 85 -8.27 13.18 17.81
C LEU A 85 -9.77 12.89 17.73
N SER A 86 -10.60 13.91 17.51
CA SER A 86 -12.04 13.79 17.30
C SER A 86 -12.39 12.90 16.10
N GLN A 87 -11.53 12.82 15.07
CA GLN A 87 -11.73 11.92 13.94
C GLN A 87 -11.57 10.45 14.32
N CYS A 88 -10.81 10.15 15.39
CA CYS A 88 -10.69 8.80 15.93
C CYS A 88 -11.66 8.55 17.10
N SER A 89 -12.71 9.35 17.25
CA SER A 89 -13.71 9.14 18.30
C SER A 89 -14.33 7.74 18.17
N GLY A 90 -14.37 6.99 19.27
CA GLY A 90 -14.85 5.59 19.28
C GLY A 90 -13.85 4.56 18.77
N ILE A 91 -12.66 4.96 18.31
CA ILE A 91 -11.60 4.03 17.90
C ILE A 91 -10.64 3.80 19.08
N SER A 92 -10.39 2.53 19.41
CA SER A 92 -9.41 2.12 20.41
C SER A 92 -7.97 2.35 19.94
N VAL A 93 -7.06 2.62 20.87
CA VAL A 93 -5.63 2.77 20.55
C VAL A 93 -5.10 1.48 19.92
N GLY A 94 -4.38 1.60 18.81
CA GLY A 94 -3.86 0.51 18.00
C GLY A 94 -4.86 -0.08 17.01
N SER A 95 -6.11 0.40 16.98
CA SER A 95 -7.16 -0.09 16.09
C SER A 95 -7.45 0.88 14.96
N ARG A 96 -7.81 0.32 13.81
CA ARG A 96 -8.30 1.08 12.65
C ARG A 96 -9.84 1.03 12.62
N GLY A 97 -10.46 2.15 12.29
CA GLY A 97 -11.91 2.30 12.15
C GLY A 97 -12.27 3.46 11.22
N THR A 98 -13.53 3.83 11.15
CA THR A 98 -14.00 4.94 10.29
C THR A 98 -13.71 6.28 10.96
N CYS A 99 -13.12 7.22 10.21
CA CYS A 99 -12.91 8.58 10.67
C CYS A 99 -14.25 9.30 10.94
N GLY A 100 -14.31 10.12 11.98
CA GLY A 100 -15.38 11.11 12.17
C GLY A 100 -16.56 10.65 13.04
N GLY A 101 -16.48 9.49 13.70
CA GLY A 101 -17.37 9.14 14.80
C GLY A 101 -18.87 9.23 14.47
N SER A 102 -19.35 8.35 13.59
CA SER A 102 -20.70 7.80 13.73
C SER A 102 -20.53 6.29 13.82
N SER A 103 -20.50 5.79 15.06
CA SER A 103 -20.69 4.39 15.34
C SER A 103 -22.11 4.00 14.93
N SER A 104 -22.30 3.73 13.65
CA SER A 104 -23.47 3.02 13.13
C SER A 104 -22.99 1.84 12.29
N SER A 105 -22.14 1.01 12.89
CA SER A 105 -22.12 -0.41 12.55
C SER A 105 -22.97 -1.10 13.61
N SER A 106 -24.28 -1.01 13.37
CA SER A 106 -25.27 -1.96 13.86
C SER A 106 -24.66 -3.36 13.83
N SER A 107 -24.78 -4.06 14.94
CA SER A 107 -24.80 -5.51 14.98
C SER A 107 -25.81 -5.97 13.93
N SER A 108 -25.31 -6.40 12.78
CA SER A 108 -26.09 -7.08 11.77
C SER A 108 -25.19 -8.18 11.25
N SER A 109 -25.47 -9.40 11.70
CA SER A 109 -25.03 -10.64 11.07
C SER A 109 -25.19 -10.52 9.56
N SER A 110 -24.12 -10.13 8.89
CA SER A 110 -23.99 -10.28 7.45
C SER A 110 -22.84 -11.25 7.27
N ASN A 111 -23.17 -12.41 6.73
CA ASN A 111 -22.24 -13.42 6.24
C ASN A 111 -21.33 -12.80 5.17
N VAL A 112 -20.40 -11.93 5.56
CA VAL A 112 -19.37 -11.40 4.68
C VAL A 112 -18.21 -12.39 4.76
N VAL A 113 -18.28 -13.41 3.90
CA VAL A 113 -17.16 -14.31 3.66
C VAL A 113 -16.09 -13.53 2.89
N PRO A 114 -14.86 -13.36 3.40
CA PRO A 114 -13.80 -12.73 2.64
C PRO A 114 -13.45 -13.60 1.43
N ILE A 115 -13.54 -13.04 0.23
CA ILE A 115 -13.07 -13.70 -0.99
C ILE A 115 -11.53 -13.68 -0.96
N ILE A 116 -10.95 -14.84 -0.66
CA ILE A 116 -9.51 -15.06 -0.74
C ILE A 116 -9.19 -15.42 -2.20
N ILE A 117 -8.69 -14.46 -2.97
CA ILE A 117 -8.16 -14.75 -4.31
C ILE A 117 -6.74 -15.30 -4.13
N ARG A 118 -6.59 -16.63 -4.15
CA ARG A 118 -5.29 -17.27 -4.34
C ARG A 118 -4.97 -17.26 -5.82
N ARG A 119 -4.05 -16.39 -6.25
CA ARG A 119 -3.38 -16.52 -7.54
C ARG A 119 -2.26 -17.54 -7.37
N GLY A 120 -2.48 -18.75 -7.84
CA GLY A 120 -1.52 -19.86 -7.95
C GLY A 120 -1.87 -20.67 -9.17
#